data_AF-A0A7C1WGA1-F1
#
_entry.id   AF-A0A7C1WGA1-F1
#
_cell.length_a   1.000
_cell.length_b   1.000
_cell.length_c   1.000
_cell.angle_alpha   90.00
_cell.angle_beta   90.00
_cell.angle_gamma   90.00
#
_symmetry.space_group_name_H-M   'P 1'
#
loop_
_entity.id
_entity.type
_entity.pdbx_description
1 polymer ?
#
loop_
_entity_poly.entity_id
_entity_poly.type
_entity_poly.pdbx_seq_one_letter_code
_entity_poly.pdbx_strand_id
1 'polypeptide(L)'
;MKIFVDSADLDEIRELASWGIVDGVTTNPTLVKKSGRSFEEIVNEIFRIVDGPISLEVISEKADDMVKEAEQLVGKVDKKY
;
A
#
# COMPACT_ATOMS: atom_id res chain seq x y z
N MET A 1 14.89 -14.38 -4.18
CA MET A 1 13.84 -13.77 -5.01
C MET A 1 12.72 -13.36 -4.07
N LYS A 2 12.13 -12.17 -4.23
CA LYS A 2 10.98 -11.73 -3.41
C LYS A 2 9.71 -11.70 -4.25
N ILE A 3 8.57 -11.96 -3.64
CA ILE A 3 7.24 -11.97 -4.27
C ILE A 3 6.40 -10.84 -3.67
N PHE A 4 5.91 -9.95 -4.52
CA PHE A 4 5.05 -8.83 -4.13
C PHE A 4 3.67 -9.00 -4.77
N VAL A 5 2.64 -8.65 -4.03
CA VAL A 5 1.27 -8.57 -4.54
C VAL A 5 1.02 -7.15 -5.07
N ASP A 6 0.62 -7.02 -6.33
CA ASP A 6 0.24 -5.73 -6.91
C ASP A 6 -1.28 -5.55 -6.90
N SER A 7 -1.83 -5.15 -5.75
CA SER A 7 -3.27 -5.03 -5.55
C SER A 7 -3.62 -4.02 -4.47
N ALA A 8 -4.85 -3.52 -4.53
CA ALA A 8 -5.49 -2.78 -3.45
C ALA A 8 -6.80 -3.47 -2.99
N ASP A 9 -7.05 -4.69 -3.46
CA ASP A 9 -8.14 -5.54 -2.99
C ASP A 9 -7.68 -6.29 -1.73
N LEU A 10 -8.30 -5.97 -0.60
CA LEU A 10 -7.92 -6.54 0.70
C LEU A 10 -8.20 -8.04 0.80
N ASP A 11 -9.17 -8.56 0.04
CA ASP A 11 -9.49 -9.99 0.09
C ASP A 11 -8.46 -10.80 -0.70
N GLU A 12 -8.04 -10.31 -1.87
CA GLU A 12 -6.93 -10.87 -2.64
C GLU A 12 -5.62 -10.84 -1.85
N ILE A 13 -5.31 -9.71 -1.21
CA ILE A 13 -4.08 -9.56 -0.41
C ILE A 13 -4.08 -10.53 0.78
N ARG A 14 -5.22 -10.70 1.48
CA ARG A 14 -5.35 -11.69 2.56
C ARG A 14 -5.15 -13.12 2.08
N GLU A 15 -5.76 -13.47 0.95
CA GLU A 15 -5.62 -14.79 0.37
C GLU A 15 -4.16 -15.09 0.03
N LEU A 16 -3.50 -14.20 -0.72
CA LEU A 16 -2.11 -14.41 -1.15
C LEU A 16 -1.13 -14.38 0.02
N ALA A 17 -1.34 -13.49 1.01
CA ALA A 17 -0.54 -13.47 2.23
C ALA A 17 -0.65 -14.78 3.01
N SER A 18 -1.83 -15.41 3.03
CA SER A 18 -2.05 -16.69 3.72
C SER A 18 -1.25 -17.86 3.14
N TRP A 19 -0.78 -17.75 1.89
CA TRP A 19 0.06 -18.77 1.26
C TRP A 19 1.48 -18.81 1.85
N GLY A 20 1.88 -17.78 2.60
CA GLY A 20 3.18 -17.72 3.28
C GLY A 20 4.36 -17.47 2.35
N ILE A 21 4.10 -16.99 1.13
CA ILE A 21 5.14 -16.71 0.11
C ILE A 21 5.27 -15.24 -0.25
N VAL A 22 4.38 -14.37 0.24
CA VAL A 22 4.35 -12.94 -0.07
C VAL A 22 5.30 -12.18 0.85
N ASP A 23 6.21 -11.41 0.26
CA ASP A 23 7.19 -10.58 0.95
C ASP A 23 6.73 -9.12 1.11
N GLY A 24 5.69 -8.68 0.38
CA GLY A 24 5.26 -7.28 0.38
C GLY A 24 4.11 -7.00 -0.58
N VAL A 25 3.69 -5.74 -0.60
CA VAL A 25 2.58 -5.27 -1.46
C VAL A 25 2.99 -4.00 -2.21
N THR A 26 2.59 -3.89 -3.46
CA THR A 26 2.66 -2.65 -4.24
C THR A 26 1.25 -2.15 -4.53
N THR A 27 1.06 -0.84 -4.46
CA THR A 27 -0.20 -0.19 -4.80
C THR A 27 0.07 0.99 -5.71
N ASN A 28 -0.98 1.40 -6.45
CA ASN A 28 -0.98 2.62 -7.23
C ASN A 28 -2.37 3.29 -7.15
N PRO A 29 -2.51 4.56 -7.54
CA PRO A 29 -3.77 5.30 -7.40
C PRO A 29 -4.93 4.68 -8.17
N THR A 30 -4.64 3.97 -9.27
CA THR A 30 -5.67 3.30 -10.08
C THR A 30 -6.25 2.10 -9.35
N LEU A 31 -5.42 1.28 -8.72
CA LEU A 31 -5.86 0.13 -7.91
C LEU A 31 -6.68 0.59 -6.70
N VAL A 32 -6.17 1.59 -5.96
CA VAL A 32 -6.87 2.21 -4.82
C VAL A 32 -8.25 2.71 -5.24
N LYS A 33 -8.35 3.44 -6.36
CA LYS A 33 -9.62 3.96 -6.87
C LYS A 33 -10.61 2.84 -7.23
N LYS A 34 -10.13 1.72 -7.78
CA LYS A 34 -10.98 0.57 -8.16
C LYS A 34 -11.56 -0.16 -6.95
N SER A 35 -10.87 -0.14 -5.81
CA SER A 35 -11.34 -0.80 -4.57
C SER A 35 -12.64 -0.20 -4.01
N GLY A 36 -12.95 1.07 -4.35
CA GLY A 36 -14.10 1.80 -3.81
C GLY A 36 -13.98 2.21 -2.34
N ARG A 37 -12.82 1.97 -1.69
CA ARG A 37 -12.54 2.32 -0.29
C ARG A 37 -11.67 3.56 -0.19
N SER A 38 -11.60 4.13 1.02
CA SER A 38 -10.67 5.22 1.28
C SER A 38 -9.23 4.73 1.25
N PHE A 39 -8.30 5.56 0.78
CA PHE A 39 -6.87 5.23 0.76
C PHE A 39 -6.35 4.85 2.15
N GLU A 40 -6.72 5.62 3.18
CA GLU A 40 -6.29 5.40 4.57
C GLU A 40 -6.77 4.05 5.11
N GLU A 41 -8.00 3.63 4.77
CA GLU A 41 -8.51 2.31 5.15
C GLU A 41 -7.72 1.18 4.50
N ILE A 42 -7.51 1.26 3.17
CA ILE A 42 -6.78 0.23 2.42
C ILE A 42 -5.37 0.08 2.98
N VAL A 43 -4.63 1.18 3.09
CA VAL A 43 -3.23 1.15 3.52
C VAL A 43 -3.11 0.57 4.93
N ASN A 44 -3.91 1.05 5.88
CA ASN A 44 -3.86 0.54 7.25
C ASN A 44 -4.22 -0.95 7.35
N GLU A 45 -5.14 -1.43 6.51
CA GLU A 45 -5.46 -2.85 6.46
C GLU A 45 -4.33 -3.68 5.83
N ILE A 46 -3.67 -3.20 4.76
CA ILE A 46 -2.52 -3.90 4.16
C ILE A 46 -1.40 -4.04 5.20
N PHE A 47 -1.08 -3.01 5.97
CA PHE A 47 -0.10 -3.06 7.07
C PHE A 47 -0.45 -4.08 8.17
N ARG A 48 -1.73 -4.39 8.36
CA ARG A 48 -2.17 -5.43 9.32
C ARG A 48 -2.08 -6.85 8.74
N ILE A 49 -2.16 -6.98 7.42
CA ILE A 49 -2.17 -8.28 6.72
C ILE A 49 -0.75 -8.74 6.40
N VAL A 50 0.12 -7.82 5.98
CA VAL A 50 1.46 -8.14 5.47
C VAL A 50 2.53 -7.53 6.36
N ASP A 51 3.37 -8.38 6.95
CA ASP A 51 4.56 -8.00 7.72
C ASP A 51 5.76 -7.82 6.77
N GLY A 52 5.71 -6.76 5.97
CA GLY A 52 6.70 -6.52 4.92
C GLY A 52 6.56 -5.14 4.26
N PRO A 53 7.47 -4.78 3.34
CA PRO A 53 7.43 -3.51 2.61
C PRO A 53 6.12 -3.33 1.84
N ILE A 54 5.52 -2.16 2.02
CA ILE A 54 4.34 -1.71 1.27
C ILE A 54 4.71 -0.45 0.48
N SER A 55 4.60 -0.54 -0.84
CA SER A 55 4.87 0.59 -1.74
C SER A 55 3.59 1.36 -2.03
N LEU A 56 3.62 2.67 -1.78
CA LEU A 56 2.55 3.62 -2.06
C LEU A 56 3.06 4.67 -3.04
N GLU A 57 2.26 5.03 -4.04
CA GLU A 57 2.61 6.04 -5.03
C GLU A 57 2.03 7.41 -4.68
N VAL A 58 2.83 8.45 -4.95
CA VAL A 58 2.41 9.85 -4.97
C VAL A 58 1.75 10.19 -6.30
N ILE A 59 1.06 11.33 -6.39
CA ILE A 59 0.31 11.72 -7.59
C ILE A 59 1.05 12.78 -8.40
N SER A 60 1.75 13.69 -7.74
CA SER A 60 2.43 14.80 -8.41
C SER A 60 3.56 14.34 -9.32
N GLU A 61 3.76 15.05 -10.44
CA GLU A 61 4.90 14.89 -11.34
C GLU A 61 6.07 15.84 -11.00
N LYS A 62 5.89 16.74 -10.01
CA LYS A 62 6.91 17.70 -9.59
C LYS A 62 7.66 17.20 -8.37
N ALA A 63 8.98 17.16 -8.44
CA ALA A 63 9.84 16.63 -7.38
C ALA A 63 9.53 17.20 -5.98
N ASP A 64 9.42 18.52 -5.84
CA ASP A 64 9.15 19.15 -4.54
C ASP A 64 7.78 18.77 -3.95
N ASP A 65 6.79 18.55 -4.82
CA ASP A 65 5.45 18.18 -4.38
C ASP A 65 5.36 16.67 -4.11
N MET A 66 6.09 15.83 -4.88
CA MET A 66 6.25 14.41 -4.59
C MET A 66 6.81 14.18 -3.18
N VAL A 67 7.83 14.95 -2.77
CA VAL A 67 8.41 14.81 -1.42
C VAL A 67 7.39 15.17 -0.35
N LYS A 68 6.65 16.28 -0.50
CA LYS A 68 5.59 16.68 0.45
C LYS A 68 4.48 15.65 0.54
N GLU A 69 4.04 15.11 -0.61
CA GLU A 69 3.03 14.06 -0.66
C GLU A 69 3.52 12.79 0.05
N ALA A 70 4.78 12.38 -0.18
CA ALA A 70 5.38 11.24 0.52
C ALA A 70 5.43 11.44 2.04
N GLU A 71 5.83 12.62 2.52
CA GLU A 71 5.82 12.95 3.95
C GLU A 71 4.40 12.89 4.55
N GLN A 72 3.40 13.38 3.82
CA GLN A 72 2.00 13.29 4.24
C GLN A 72 1.50 11.85 4.26
N LEU A 73 1.88 11.04 3.27
CA LEU A 73 1.53 9.62 3.22
C LEU A 73 2.08 8.87 4.43
N VAL A 74 3.38 9.02 4.72
CA VAL A 74 4.01 8.40 5.89
C VAL A 74 3.38 8.91 7.19
N GLY A 75 3.04 10.20 7.27
CA GLY A 75 2.39 10.78 8.46
C GLY A 75 0.98 10.25 8.75
N LYS A 76 0.28 9.68 7.76
CA LYS A 76 -1.07 9.11 7.88
C LYS A 76 -1.09 7.63 8.24
N VAL A 77 0.05 6.96 8.07
CA VAL A 77 0.20 5.54 8.43
C VAL A 77 0.52 5.44 9.92
N ASP A 78 0.00 4.40 10.57
CA ASP A 78 0.31 4.14 11.98
C ASP A 78 1.83 3.93 12.15
N LYS A 79 2.45 4.67 13.06
CA LYS A 79 3.91 4.68 13.32
C LYS A 79 4.46 3.34 13.81
N LYS A 80 3.58 2.38 14.09
CA LYS A 80 3.96 1.01 14.45
C LYS A 80 4.62 0.27 13.28
N TYR A 81 4.39 0.71 12.04
CA TYR A 81 4.87 0.06 10.82
C TYR A 81 5.91 0.90 10.07
#